data_AF-A0A929SBF2-F1
#
_entry.id   AF-A0A929SBF2-F1
#
_cell.length_a   1.000
_cell.length_b   1.000
_cell.length_c   1.000
_cell.angle_alpha   90.00
_cell.angle_beta   90.00
_cell.angle_gamma   90.00
#
_symmetry.space_group_name_H-M   'P 1'
#
loop_
_entity.id
_entity.type
_entity.pdbx_description
1 polymer ?
#
loop_
_entity_poly.entity_id
_entity_poly.type
_entity_poly.pdbx_seq_one_letter_code
_entity_poly.pdbx_strand_id
1 'polypeptide(L)'
;MRKLKFLSLIITLVILLSFSLSYANTTNLKSGLPTDQFYQKNELLTMKTTAALSQYSKQNRNSNQFIFNTALNKFTYDELHKMGYSKSDIAAMEEYRDYPISNIPSSILSRVGANCNISLRKLSHNISDYETSAGMKAVWRWNKAPLFLGTDIIAFSWGEPFSVDVNDSYAEVEFLNENGIVLSSKTLSIYDLDPNHGCSFRYKIGSHLGISRGEAYVHISESRAKIYDFEARASYGHQTFLGSISISWRGITINFSPSINEMDKDFVRFRK
;
A
#
# COMPACT_ATOMS: atom_id res chain seq x y z
N MET A 1 23.70 -30.80 -41.70
CA MET A 1 23.66 -30.93 -40.23
C MET A 1 24.74 -30.11 -39.49
N ARG A 2 25.04 -28.86 -39.89
CA ARG A 2 25.99 -27.98 -39.17
C ARG A 2 25.37 -26.70 -38.60
N LYS A 3 24.12 -26.36 -38.96
CA LYS A 3 23.45 -25.13 -38.53
C LYS A 3 22.61 -25.27 -37.25
N LEU A 4 22.15 -26.47 -36.89
CA LEU A 4 21.37 -26.69 -35.65
C LEU A 4 22.22 -26.69 -34.36
N LYS A 5 23.51 -27.04 -34.43
CA LYS A 5 24.39 -27.06 -33.25
C LYS A 5 24.83 -25.66 -32.80
N PHE A 6 24.78 -24.67 -33.71
CA PHE A 6 25.17 -23.29 -33.40
C PHE A 6 24.08 -22.51 -32.65
N LEU A 7 22.81 -22.83 -32.90
CA LEU A 7 21.67 -22.18 -32.25
C LEU A 7 21.52 -22.62 -30.78
N SER A 8 21.86 -23.88 -30.47
CA SER A 8 21.82 -24.41 -29.10
C SER A 8 22.91 -23.82 -28.19
N LEU A 9 24.05 -23.39 -28.75
CA LEU A 9 25.17 -22.82 -27.99
C LEU A 9 24.92 -21.34 -27.62
N ILE A 10 24.20 -20.61 -28.46
CA ILE A 10 23.88 -19.19 -28.23
C ILE A 10 22.78 -19.06 -27.15
N ILE A 11 21.83 -19.99 -27.10
CA ILE A 11 20.75 -19.97 -26.10
C ILE A 11 21.29 -20.33 -24.70
N THR A 12 22.35 -21.13 -24.58
CA THR A 12 22.99 -21.42 -23.28
C THR A 12 23.91 -20.30 -22.79
N LEU A 13 24.52 -19.52 -23.70
CA LEU A 13 25.38 -18.39 -23.31
C LEU A 13 24.58 -17.17 -22.79
N VAL A 14 23.33 -16.99 -23.21
CA VAL A 14 22.48 -15.87 -22.77
C VAL A 14 21.86 -16.13 -21.38
N ILE A 15 21.77 -17.38 -20.94
CA ILE A 15 21.19 -17.73 -19.62
C ILE A 15 22.24 -17.67 -18.49
N LEU A 16 23.54 -17.62 -18.81
CA LEU A 16 24.65 -17.57 -17.83
C LEU A 16 25.19 -16.16 -17.52
N LEU A 17 24.64 -15.09 -18.12
CA LEU A 17 25.04 -13.70 -17.86
C LEU A 17 24.10 -12.95 -16.91
N SER A 18 23.45 -13.68 -16.01
CA SER A 18 22.92 -13.13 -14.76
C SER A 18 24.02 -13.19 -13.71
N PHE A 19 24.09 -12.18 -12.84
CA PHE A 19 24.95 -12.04 -11.65
C PHE A 19 26.29 -11.32 -11.85
N SER A 20 26.21 -9.99 -11.96
CA SER A 20 27.06 -9.15 -11.10
C SER A 20 26.16 -8.28 -10.23
N LEU A 21 26.07 -8.65 -8.95
CA LEU A 21 25.54 -7.81 -7.88
C LEU A 21 26.48 -6.62 -7.73
N SER A 22 26.00 -5.42 -8.05
CA SER A 22 26.61 -4.19 -7.56
C SER A 22 25.81 -3.73 -6.35
N TYR A 23 26.30 -4.08 -5.15
CA TYR A 23 25.95 -3.37 -3.93
C TYR A 23 26.57 -1.98 -4.02
N ALA A 24 25.75 -0.96 -4.31
CA ALA A 24 26.16 0.42 -4.11
C ALA A 24 26.06 0.73 -2.61
N ASN A 25 27.21 0.75 -1.96
CA ASN A 25 27.40 1.24 -0.61
C ASN A 25 27.23 2.77 -0.62
N THR A 26 26.12 3.29 -0.10
CA THR A 26 25.89 4.73 0.03
C THR A 26 26.39 5.22 1.39
N THR A 27 27.71 5.29 1.57
CA THR A 27 28.29 6.16 2.60
C THR A 27 28.61 7.51 1.98
N ASN A 28 28.00 8.55 2.54
CA ASN A 28 28.33 9.98 2.40
C ASN A 28 28.09 10.65 1.04
N LEU A 29 26.87 11.17 0.88
CA LEU A 29 26.66 12.45 0.21
C LEU A 29 26.04 13.41 1.23
N LYS A 30 26.86 14.33 1.73
CA LYS A 30 26.42 15.54 2.43
C LYS A 30 25.51 16.31 1.47
N SER A 31 24.20 16.25 1.66
CA SER A 31 23.27 17.24 1.13
C SER A 31 23.04 18.29 2.23
N GLY A 32 23.50 19.51 1.95
CA GLY A 32 23.17 20.68 2.75
C GLY A 32 21.68 21.00 2.59
N LEU A 33 20.87 20.51 3.53
CA LEU A 33 19.50 20.97 3.77
C LEU A 33 19.37 21.18 5.29
N PRO A 34 18.76 22.29 5.73
CA PRO A 34 18.76 22.68 7.14
C PRO A 34 18.07 21.60 7.99
N THR A 35 18.78 21.15 9.01
CA THR A 35 18.42 20.09 9.98
C THR A 35 17.15 20.40 10.78
N ASP A 36 16.64 21.63 10.69
CA ASP A 36 15.52 22.14 11.49
C ASP A 36 14.13 21.69 10.98
N GLN A 37 14.02 21.03 9.82
CA GLN A 37 12.74 20.49 9.32
C GLN A 37 12.42 19.05 9.78
N PHE A 38 13.35 18.35 10.43
CA PHE A 38 13.12 16.97 10.86
C PHE A 38 12.39 16.85 12.20
N TYR A 39 12.36 17.90 13.02
CA TYR A 39 11.66 17.89 14.32
C TYR A 39 10.15 18.15 14.21
N GLN A 40 9.67 18.81 13.15
CA GLN A 40 8.22 18.99 12.94
C GLN A 40 7.51 17.71 12.47
N LYS A 41 8.22 16.75 11.88
CA LYS A 41 7.62 15.52 11.35
C LYS A 41 7.17 14.55 12.45
N ASN A 42 7.88 14.51 13.58
CA ASN A 42 7.46 13.74 14.75
C ASN A 42 6.38 14.45 15.55
N GLU A 43 6.46 15.77 15.73
CA GLU A 43 5.40 16.50 16.43
C GLU A 43 4.08 16.51 15.66
N LEU A 44 4.10 16.64 14.33
CA LEU A 44 2.89 16.54 13.51
C LEU A 44 2.31 15.11 13.52
N LEU A 45 3.15 14.07 13.51
CA LEU A 45 2.70 12.68 13.63
C LEU A 45 2.09 12.42 15.01
N THR A 46 2.75 12.93 16.07
CA THR A 46 2.30 12.81 17.47
C THR A 46 1.00 13.59 17.66
N MET A 47 0.90 14.83 17.16
CA MET A 47 -0.32 15.64 17.16
C MET A 47 -1.42 15.03 16.30
N LYS A 48 -1.11 14.37 15.17
CA LYS A 48 -2.09 13.61 14.38
C LYS A 48 -2.65 12.44 15.17
N THR A 49 -1.81 11.67 15.87
CA THR A 49 -2.28 10.63 16.81
C THR A 49 -3.08 11.21 17.97
N THR A 50 -2.64 12.31 18.59
CA THR A 50 -3.30 12.92 19.75
C THR A 50 -4.61 13.61 19.39
N ALA A 51 -4.67 14.31 18.24
CA ALA A 51 -5.89 14.95 17.75
C ALA A 51 -6.90 13.92 17.24
N ALA A 52 -6.44 12.87 16.53
CA ALA A 52 -7.26 11.73 16.15
C ALA A 52 -7.85 11.05 17.40
N LEU A 53 -7.05 10.81 18.45
CA LEU A 53 -7.51 10.29 19.75
C LEU A 53 -8.50 11.24 20.46
N SER A 54 -8.28 12.56 20.41
CA SER A 54 -9.16 13.53 21.07
C SER A 54 -10.52 13.67 20.39
N GLN A 55 -10.58 13.67 19.06
CA GLN A 55 -11.83 13.65 18.30
C GLN A 55 -12.52 12.28 18.40
N TYR A 56 -11.74 11.20 18.54
CA TYR A 56 -12.22 9.84 18.80
C TYR A 56 -13.15 9.75 20.02
N SER A 57 -12.82 10.47 21.09
CA SER A 57 -13.55 10.44 22.36
C SER A 57 -15.00 10.93 22.25
N LYS A 58 -15.34 11.73 21.22
CA LYS A 58 -16.63 12.40 21.13
C LYS A 58 -17.62 11.74 20.18
N GLN A 59 -17.21 10.90 19.23
CA GLN A 59 -18.08 10.52 18.11
C GLN A 59 -18.36 9.02 17.90
N ASN A 60 -17.72 8.09 18.63
CA ASN A 60 -17.94 6.65 18.40
C ASN A 60 -17.90 5.83 19.69
N ARG A 61 -19.03 5.80 20.43
CA ARG A 61 -19.00 5.38 21.84
C ARG A 61 -18.92 3.87 22.12
N ASN A 62 -19.24 2.93 21.21
CA ASN A 62 -19.41 1.54 21.69
C ASN A 62 -18.61 0.44 20.96
N SER A 63 -18.36 0.50 19.65
CA SER A 63 -17.83 -0.67 18.92
C SER A 63 -16.30 -0.78 18.90
N ASN A 64 -15.59 0.35 18.77
CA ASN A 64 -14.12 0.37 18.65
C ASN A 64 -13.40 0.86 19.91
N GLN A 65 -14.16 1.18 20.98
CA GLN A 65 -13.57 1.48 22.28
C GLN A 65 -12.89 0.21 22.82
N PHE A 66 -13.50 -0.96 22.62
CA PHE A 66 -13.01 -2.26 23.08
C PHE A 66 -12.54 -3.13 21.91
N ILE A 67 -11.56 -2.62 21.14
CA ILE A 67 -11.07 -3.24 19.90
C ILE A 67 -10.71 -4.73 20.06
N PHE A 68 -10.14 -5.10 21.20
CA PHE A 68 -9.79 -6.49 21.49
C PHE A 68 -11.00 -7.34 21.85
N ASN A 69 -11.97 -6.83 22.62
CA ASN A 69 -13.23 -7.53 22.83
C ASN A 69 -13.96 -7.84 21.51
N THR A 70 -14.01 -6.89 20.58
CA THR A 70 -14.61 -7.12 19.26
C THR A 70 -13.88 -8.21 18.49
N ALA A 71 -12.54 -8.18 18.47
CA ALA A 71 -11.73 -9.18 17.79
C ALA A 71 -11.89 -10.58 18.42
N LEU A 72 -11.79 -10.69 19.74
CA LEU A 72 -11.87 -11.94 20.49
C LEU A 72 -13.27 -12.57 20.47
N ASN A 73 -14.33 -11.76 20.34
CA ASN A 73 -15.70 -12.28 20.14
C ASN A 73 -15.96 -12.73 18.69
N LYS A 74 -15.19 -12.23 17.73
CA LYS A 74 -15.41 -12.51 16.31
C LYS A 74 -14.54 -13.64 15.79
N PHE A 75 -13.37 -13.84 16.37
CA PHE A 75 -12.36 -14.76 15.89
C PHE A 75 -11.93 -15.71 17.01
N THR A 76 -11.86 -17.00 16.68
CA THR A 76 -11.27 -18.01 17.54
C THR A 76 -9.76 -17.81 17.66
N TYR A 77 -9.16 -18.45 18.67
CA TYR A 77 -7.73 -18.45 18.86
C TYR A 77 -6.96 -18.90 17.61
N ASP A 78 -7.42 -19.97 16.95
CA ASP A 78 -6.79 -20.52 15.75
C ASP A 78 -6.91 -19.57 14.55
N GLU A 79 -8.03 -18.85 14.44
CA GLU A 79 -8.23 -17.84 13.39
C GLU A 79 -7.32 -16.63 13.62
N LEU A 80 -7.21 -16.13 14.85
CA LEU A 80 -6.27 -15.07 15.21
C LEU A 80 -4.82 -15.52 14.94
N HIS A 81 -4.49 -16.77 15.24
CA HIS A 81 -3.17 -17.29 14.95
C HIS A 81 -2.87 -17.34 13.44
N LYS A 82 -3.84 -17.77 12.62
CA LYS A 82 -3.75 -17.73 11.15
C LYS A 82 -3.71 -16.30 10.57
N MET A 83 -4.16 -15.32 11.34
CA MET A 83 -4.08 -13.90 11.00
C MET A 83 -2.73 -13.26 11.40
N GLY A 84 -1.77 -14.05 11.89
CA GLY A 84 -0.43 -13.60 12.25
C GLY A 84 -0.27 -13.17 13.72
N TYR A 85 -1.29 -13.35 14.56
CA TYR A 85 -1.21 -13.04 15.98
C TYR A 85 -0.52 -14.18 16.74
N SER A 86 0.57 -13.87 17.44
CA SER A 86 1.25 -14.86 18.27
C SER A 86 0.43 -15.16 19.53
N LYS A 87 0.71 -16.28 20.21
CA LYS A 87 0.10 -16.60 21.52
C LYS A 87 0.17 -15.43 22.49
N SER A 88 1.32 -14.77 22.46
CA SER A 88 1.66 -13.67 23.34
C SER A 88 0.91 -12.37 22.98
N ASP A 89 0.56 -12.18 21.71
CA ASP A 89 -0.30 -11.07 21.28
C ASP A 89 -1.74 -11.32 21.71
N ILE A 90 -2.25 -12.54 21.53
CA ILE A 90 -3.61 -12.93 21.94
C ILE A 90 -3.76 -12.82 23.46
N ALA A 91 -2.75 -13.22 24.24
CA ALA A 91 -2.76 -13.02 25.69
C ALA A 91 -2.86 -11.54 26.08
N ALA A 92 -2.13 -10.66 25.39
CA ALA A 92 -2.26 -9.22 25.61
C ALA A 92 -3.64 -8.69 25.19
N MET A 93 -4.24 -9.24 24.12
CA MET A 93 -5.61 -8.90 23.73
C MET A 93 -6.62 -9.28 24.81
N GLU A 94 -6.49 -10.46 25.43
CA GLU A 94 -7.37 -10.92 26.51
C GLU A 94 -7.18 -10.09 27.79
N GLU A 95 -5.94 -9.77 28.16
CA GLU A 95 -5.62 -8.92 29.33
C GLU A 95 -6.28 -7.54 29.22
N TYR A 96 -6.24 -6.94 28.03
CA TYR A 96 -6.78 -5.61 27.75
C TYR A 96 -8.15 -5.64 27.04
N ARG A 97 -8.86 -6.78 27.09
CA ARG A 97 -10.09 -7.02 26.34
C ARG A 97 -11.14 -5.93 26.56
N ASP A 98 -11.38 -5.62 27.82
CA ASP A 98 -12.41 -4.67 28.27
C ASP A 98 -11.83 -3.28 28.56
N TYR A 99 -10.62 -2.99 28.08
CA TYR A 99 -10.04 -1.66 28.21
C TYR A 99 -10.45 -0.80 27.03
N PRO A 100 -10.87 0.45 27.27
CA PRO A 100 -11.03 1.40 26.20
C PRO A 100 -9.67 1.66 25.54
N ILE A 101 -9.61 1.82 24.21
CA ILE A 101 -8.37 1.98 23.45
C ILE A 101 -7.44 3.08 23.99
N SER A 102 -8.02 4.15 24.56
CA SER A 102 -7.29 5.25 25.18
C SER A 102 -6.51 4.85 26.44
N ASN A 103 -6.90 3.75 27.08
CA ASN A 103 -6.32 3.24 28.33
C ASN A 103 -5.42 2.03 28.09
N ILE A 104 -5.25 1.59 26.84
CA ILE A 104 -4.33 0.52 26.48
C ILE A 104 -2.95 1.14 26.27
N PRO A 105 -1.88 0.63 26.90
CA PRO A 105 -0.54 1.15 26.70
C PRO A 105 -0.14 1.14 25.23
N SER A 106 0.52 2.20 24.75
CA SER A 106 0.94 2.31 23.34
C SER A 106 1.87 1.16 22.91
N SER A 107 2.63 0.58 23.83
CA SER A 107 3.46 -0.61 23.58
C SER A 107 2.62 -1.85 23.23
N ILE A 108 1.47 -2.03 23.88
CA ILE A 108 0.53 -3.11 23.59
C ILE A 108 -0.18 -2.84 22.26
N LEU A 109 -0.65 -1.61 22.03
CA LEU A 109 -1.27 -1.22 20.76
C LEU A 109 -0.29 -1.38 19.58
N SER A 110 0.98 -1.02 19.76
CA SER A 110 2.00 -1.18 18.72
C SER A 110 2.33 -2.65 18.45
N ARG A 111 2.38 -3.48 19.50
CA ARG A 111 2.65 -4.92 19.39
C ARG A 111 1.53 -5.67 18.67
N VAL A 112 0.28 -5.42 19.06
CA VAL A 112 -0.90 -6.06 18.48
C VAL A 112 -1.29 -5.37 17.16
N GLY A 113 -0.78 -4.17 16.90
CA GLY A 113 -0.98 -3.46 15.65
C GLY A 113 -0.47 -4.22 14.43
N ALA A 114 -1.20 -4.06 13.33
CA ALA A 114 -0.79 -4.50 12.02
C ALA A 114 0.01 -3.39 11.34
N ASN A 115 1.14 -3.75 10.73
CA ASN A 115 1.96 -2.90 9.87
C ASN A 115 1.82 -3.40 8.45
N CYS A 116 1.63 -2.46 7.51
CA CYS A 116 1.60 -2.77 6.09
C CYS A 116 2.89 -2.25 5.46
N ASN A 117 3.47 -3.03 4.54
CA ASN A 117 4.46 -2.53 3.61
C ASN A 117 3.90 -2.60 2.19
N ILE A 118 4.17 -1.59 1.37
CA ILE A 118 3.85 -1.58 -0.05
C ILE A 118 5.12 -1.60 -0.89
N SER A 119 5.05 -2.28 -2.03
CA SER A 119 6.06 -2.21 -3.07
C SER A 119 5.42 -1.91 -4.41
N LEU A 120 6.07 -1.09 -5.22
CA LEU A 120 5.63 -0.73 -6.56
C LEU A 120 6.65 -1.22 -7.59
N ARG A 121 6.16 -1.81 -8.67
CA ARG A 121 6.99 -2.32 -9.76
C ARG A 121 6.46 -1.86 -11.11
N LYS A 122 7.38 -1.48 -11.99
CA LYS A 122 7.11 -1.29 -13.43
C LYS A 122 6.85 -2.66 -14.06
N LEU A 123 5.76 -2.77 -14.82
CA LEU A 123 5.46 -3.94 -15.66
C LEU A 123 5.73 -3.64 -17.14
N SER A 124 5.21 -2.53 -17.64
CA SER A 124 5.32 -2.15 -19.05
C SER A 124 5.44 -0.65 -19.22
N HIS A 125 6.02 -0.23 -20.34
CA HIS A 125 6.11 1.17 -20.76
C HIS A 125 6.22 1.21 -22.28
N ASN A 126 5.09 1.44 -22.92
CA ASN A 126 4.96 1.45 -24.37
C ASN A 126 4.78 2.90 -24.83
N ILE A 127 5.50 3.27 -25.90
CA ILE A 127 5.41 4.59 -26.51
C ILE A 127 5.24 4.35 -27.99
N SER A 128 4.17 4.90 -28.54
CA SER A 128 3.86 4.94 -29.97
C SER A 128 3.73 6.39 -30.44
N ASP A 129 3.38 6.60 -31.70
CA ASP A 129 3.17 7.94 -32.24
C ASP A 129 1.92 8.65 -31.68
N TYR A 130 0.98 7.88 -31.14
CA TYR A 130 -0.35 8.38 -30.74
C TYR A 130 -0.68 8.07 -29.29
N GLU A 131 0.13 7.29 -28.59
CA GLU A 131 -0.20 6.83 -27.23
C GLU A 131 1.07 6.51 -26.45
N THR A 132 1.08 6.89 -25.17
CA THR A 132 1.94 6.27 -24.17
C THR A 132 1.09 5.47 -23.18
N SER A 133 1.44 4.20 -22.95
CA SER A 133 0.82 3.39 -21.91
C SER A 133 1.86 2.83 -20.94
N ALA A 134 1.47 2.74 -19.67
CA ALA A 134 2.28 2.19 -18.61
C ALA A 134 1.47 1.23 -17.75
N GLY A 135 2.08 0.06 -17.49
CA GLY A 135 1.56 -0.94 -16.57
C GLY A 135 2.38 -0.96 -15.30
N MET A 136 1.70 -1.01 -14.15
CA MET A 136 2.30 -1.01 -12.83
C MET A 136 1.73 -2.14 -11.99
N LYS A 137 2.55 -2.71 -11.11
CA LYS A 137 2.11 -3.65 -10.09
C LYS A 137 2.44 -3.10 -8.71
N ALA A 138 1.41 -2.81 -7.92
CA ALA A 138 1.58 -2.59 -6.50
C ALA A 138 1.32 -3.88 -5.73
N VAL A 139 2.13 -4.16 -4.72
CA VAL A 139 1.94 -5.28 -3.80
C VAL A 139 2.03 -4.74 -2.39
N TRP A 140 0.96 -4.86 -1.62
CA TRP A 140 0.97 -4.53 -0.20
C TRP A 140 0.87 -5.80 0.65
N ARG A 141 1.56 -5.80 1.79
CA ARG A 141 1.63 -6.92 2.72
C ARG A 141 1.52 -6.44 4.14
N TRP A 142 0.55 -6.99 4.84
CA TRP A 142 0.41 -6.87 6.27
C TRP A 142 1.29 -7.90 6.98
N ASN A 143 1.96 -7.50 8.06
CA ASN A 143 2.65 -8.44 8.94
C ASN A 143 1.69 -9.27 9.80
N LYS A 144 0.46 -8.77 10.00
CA LYS A 144 -0.69 -9.38 10.69
C LYS A 144 -1.96 -8.85 10.05
N ALA A 145 -3.00 -9.64 9.90
CA ALA A 145 -4.26 -9.14 9.35
C ALA A 145 -4.88 -8.08 10.30
N PRO A 146 -5.30 -6.90 9.81
CA PRO A 146 -5.88 -5.86 10.67
C PRO A 146 -7.14 -6.35 11.41
N LEU A 147 -7.27 -6.01 12.71
CA LEU A 147 -8.44 -6.39 13.53
C LEU A 147 -9.66 -5.48 13.34
N PHE A 148 -9.49 -4.35 12.67
CA PHE A 148 -10.52 -3.33 12.51
C PHE A 148 -11.11 -3.37 11.09
N LEU A 149 -12.44 -3.26 11.01
CA LEU A 149 -13.18 -3.30 9.76
C LEU A 149 -13.21 -1.89 9.16
N GLY A 150 -12.30 -1.65 8.23
CA GLY A 150 -12.17 -0.39 7.52
C GLY A 150 -12.41 -0.51 6.01
N THR A 151 -12.36 0.64 5.35
CA THR A 151 -12.21 0.68 3.89
C THR A 151 -10.75 0.95 3.57
N ASP A 152 -10.17 0.14 2.72
CA ASP A 152 -8.82 0.35 2.25
C ASP A 152 -8.84 1.20 1.00
N ILE A 153 -7.73 1.91 0.81
CA ILE A 153 -7.48 2.67 -0.39
C ILE A 153 -6.05 2.42 -0.84
N ILE A 154 -5.92 2.14 -2.14
CA ILE A 154 -4.63 2.21 -2.81
C ILE A 154 -4.69 3.40 -3.77
N ALA A 155 -3.75 4.32 -3.60
CA ALA A 155 -3.65 5.52 -4.40
C ALA A 155 -2.36 5.47 -5.22
N PHE A 156 -2.46 5.89 -6.46
CA PHE A 156 -1.35 6.04 -7.39
C PHE A 156 -1.24 7.50 -7.77
N SER A 157 -0.02 8.02 -7.82
CA SER A 157 0.26 9.34 -8.37
C SER A 157 1.44 9.29 -9.31
N TRP A 158 1.48 10.22 -10.23
CA TRP A 158 2.54 10.37 -11.22
C TRP A 158 2.91 11.84 -11.38
N GLY A 159 4.09 12.10 -11.94
CA GLY A 159 4.44 13.45 -12.39
C GLY A 159 3.55 13.89 -13.55
N GLU A 160 3.42 15.21 -13.77
CA GLU A 160 2.78 15.76 -14.98
C GLU A 160 3.56 15.27 -16.21
N PRO A 161 3.06 14.23 -16.90
CA PRO A 161 2.52 14.45 -18.24
C PRO A 161 1.35 13.52 -18.67
N PHE A 162 0.83 12.66 -17.80
CA PHE A 162 -0.31 11.79 -18.12
C PHE A 162 -1.63 12.46 -17.75
N SER A 163 -2.54 12.66 -18.70
CA SER A 163 -3.97 12.90 -18.51
C SER A 163 -4.73 11.58 -18.70
N VAL A 164 -4.78 10.76 -17.65
CA VAL A 164 -5.28 9.38 -17.71
C VAL A 164 -6.65 9.25 -18.39
N ASP A 165 -6.76 8.33 -19.36
CA ASP A 165 -8.05 7.92 -19.93
C ASP A 165 -8.77 6.97 -18.97
N VAL A 166 -9.88 7.44 -18.39
CA VAL A 166 -10.68 6.69 -17.42
C VAL A 166 -11.37 5.46 -17.98
N ASN A 167 -11.61 5.39 -19.29
CA ASN A 167 -12.31 4.26 -19.89
C ASN A 167 -11.37 3.07 -20.12
N ASP A 168 -10.08 3.35 -20.32
CA ASP A 168 -9.04 2.35 -20.57
C ASP A 168 -8.19 2.05 -19.32
N SER A 169 -8.41 2.79 -18.22
CA SER A 169 -7.65 2.66 -16.98
C SER A 169 -8.45 1.97 -15.87
N TYR A 170 -7.87 0.90 -15.34
CA TYR A 170 -8.49 0.07 -14.29
C TYR A 170 -7.42 -0.52 -13.38
N ALA A 171 -7.88 -1.05 -12.23
CA ALA A 171 -7.07 -1.90 -11.37
C ALA A 171 -7.69 -3.28 -11.26
N GLU A 172 -6.93 -4.32 -11.59
CA GLU A 172 -7.26 -5.68 -11.15
C GLU A 172 -6.62 -5.91 -9.79
N VAL A 173 -7.44 -6.21 -8.79
CA VAL A 173 -6.99 -6.41 -7.42
C VAL A 173 -7.21 -7.83 -6.96
N GLU A 174 -6.15 -8.48 -6.52
CA GLU A 174 -6.17 -9.79 -5.89
C GLU A 174 -5.89 -9.64 -4.39
N PHE A 175 -6.69 -10.33 -3.57
CA PHE A 175 -6.49 -10.46 -2.13
C PHE A 175 -6.02 -11.86 -1.82
N LEU A 176 -4.91 -11.97 -1.12
CA LEU A 176 -4.24 -13.23 -0.88
C LEU A 176 -4.02 -13.47 0.61
N ASN A 177 -3.94 -14.75 0.98
CA ASN A 177 -3.47 -15.15 2.30
C ASN A 177 -1.92 -15.16 2.37
N GLU A 178 -1.38 -15.52 3.54
CA GLU A 178 0.07 -15.54 3.79
C GLU A 178 0.83 -16.50 2.86
N ASN A 179 0.17 -17.57 2.40
CA ASN A 179 0.74 -18.53 1.47
C ASN A 179 0.65 -18.09 0.00
N GLY A 180 0.10 -16.90 -0.27
CA GLY A 180 -0.09 -16.38 -1.63
C GLY A 180 -1.25 -17.04 -2.38
N ILE A 181 -2.19 -17.68 -1.68
CA ILE A 181 -3.43 -18.20 -2.29
C ILE A 181 -4.40 -17.04 -2.44
N VAL A 182 -4.94 -16.85 -3.64
CA VAL A 182 -5.99 -15.86 -3.92
C VAL A 182 -7.26 -16.25 -3.18
N LEU A 183 -7.68 -15.40 -2.24
CA LEU A 183 -8.92 -15.52 -1.49
C LEU A 183 -10.07 -14.80 -2.19
N SER A 184 -9.76 -13.72 -2.91
CA SER A 184 -10.73 -12.91 -3.65
C SER A 184 -10.02 -12.13 -4.74
N SER A 185 -10.71 -11.88 -5.86
CA SER A 185 -10.23 -11.02 -6.93
C SER A 185 -11.36 -10.12 -7.41
N LYS A 186 -11.03 -8.88 -7.75
CA LYS A 186 -11.99 -7.90 -8.23
C LYS A 186 -11.33 -6.86 -9.13
N THR A 187 -11.97 -6.55 -10.24
CA THR A 187 -11.67 -5.35 -11.02
C THR A 187 -12.32 -4.13 -10.35
N LEU A 188 -11.51 -3.14 -10.01
CA LEU A 188 -11.93 -1.89 -9.40
C LEU A 188 -11.87 -0.77 -10.44
N SER A 189 -12.97 -0.03 -10.57
CA SER A 189 -12.98 1.25 -11.27
C SER A 189 -12.31 2.32 -10.41
N ILE A 190 -11.79 3.36 -11.08
CA ILE A 190 -11.21 4.53 -10.41
C ILE A 190 -12.26 5.17 -9.50
N TYR A 191 -11.88 5.40 -8.23
CA TYR A 191 -12.73 6.01 -7.22
C TYR A 191 -12.58 7.54 -7.22
N ASP A 192 -11.34 8.03 -7.10
CA ASP A 192 -11.00 9.45 -7.28
C ASP A 192 -9.93 9.58 -8.37
N LEU A 193 -10.00 10.67 -9.14
CA LEU A 193 -9.08 10.97 -10.23
C LEU A 193 -8.68 12.45 -10.20
N ASP A 194 -7.38 12.68 -10.31
CA ASP A 194 -6.83 13.90 -10.87
C ASP A 194 -6.15 13.51 -12.19
N PRO A 195 -6.73 13.86 -13.36
CA PRO A 195 -6.26 13.36 -14.65
C PRO A 195 -4.75 13.48 -14.81
N ASN A 196 -4.16 14.58 -14.34
CA ASN A 196 -2.76 14.93 -14.54
C ASN A 196 -1.80 14.39 -13.46
N HIS A 197 -2.32 13.89 -12.35
CA HIS A 197 -1.51 13.65 -11.16
C HIS A 197 -1.72 12.31 -10.50
N GLY A 198 -2.88 11.65 -10.66
CA GLY A 198 -3.10 10.38 -9.99
C GLY A 198 -4.52 9.89 -9.96
N CYS A 199 -4.68 8.67 -9.47
CA CYS A 199 -5.98 8.05 -9.23
C CYS A 199 -5.96 7.25 -7.94
N SER A 200 -7.13 6.78 -7.51
CA SER A 200 -7.24 5.86 -6.38
C SER A 200 -8.28 4.78 -6.60
N PHE A 201 -8.08 3.66 -5.94
CA PHE A 201 -8.98 2.52 -5.94
C PHE A 201 -9.36 2.20 -4.50
N ARG A 202 -10.66 2.12 -4.28
CA ARG A 202 -11.23 1.84 -2.96
C ARG A 202 -11.74 0.42 -2.92
N TYR A 203 -11.42 -0.28 -1.84
CA TYR A 203 -12.02 -1.57 -1.57
C TYR A 203 -12.32 -1.71 -0.09
N LYS A 204 -13.42 -2.39 0.22
CA LYS A 204 -13.73 -2.77 1.59
C LYS A 204 -13.16 -4.17 1.79
N ILE A 205 -12.21 -4.33 2.72
CA ILE A 205 -11.85 -5.66 3.18
C ILE A 205 -13.15 -6.29 3.71
N GLY A 206 -13.68 -7.27 2.99
CA GLY A 206 -14.88 -7.99 3.40
C GLY A 206 -14.64 -8.77 4.70
N SER A 207 -15.57 -9.65 5.07
CA SER A 207 -15.38 -10.57 6.21
C SER A 207 -14.35 -11.68 5.96
N HIS A 208 -13.51 -11.57 4.93
CA HIS A 208 -12.53 -12.59 4.58
C HIS A 208 -11.40 -12.60 5.61
N LEU A 209 -11.37 -13.69 6.39
CA LEU A 209 -10.31 -14.01 7.31
C LEU A 209 -8.98 -14.20 6.57
N GLY A 210 -7.89 -13.70 7.16
CA GLY A 210 -6.54 -14.02 6.72
C GLY A 210 -6.08 -13.32 5.44
N ILE A 211 -6.72 -12.22 5.02
CA ILE A 211 -6.12 -11.34 4.00
C ILE A 211 -4.88 -10.68 4.64
N SER A 212 -3.70 -11.10 4.18
CA SER A 212 -2.42 -10.55 4.61
C SER A 212 -1.70 -9.84 3.47
N ARG A 213 -2.21 -9.96 2.24
CA ARG A 213 -1.57 -9.41 1.05
C ARG A 213 -2.61 -8.96 0.04
N GLY A 214 -2.29 -7.91 -0.69
CA GLY A 214 -2.97 -7.62 -1.95
C GLY A 214 -2.00 -7.26 -3.06
N GLU A 215 -2.46 -7.47 -4.29
CA GLU A 215 -1.77 -7.09 -5.51
C GLU A 215 -2.74 -6.26 -6.36
N ALA A 216 -2.28 -5.13 -6.88
CA ALA A 216 -3.03 -4.31 -7.83
C ALA A 216 -2.22 -4.17 -9.13
N TYR A 217 -2.83 -4.56 -10.25
CA TYR A 217 -2.31 -4.35 -11.58
C TYR A 217 -3.00 -3.12 -12.15
N VAL A 218 -2.25 -2.03 -12.31
CA VAL A 218 -2.78 -0.74 -12.76
C VAL A 218 -2.30 -0.46 -14.16
N HIS A 219 -3.26 -0.13 -15.01
CA HIS A 219 -3.03 0.28 -16.39
C HIS A 219 -3.39 1.75 -16.51
N ILE A 220 -2.46 2.56 -17.01
CA ILE A 220 -2.68 3.97 -17.35
C ILE A 220 -2.26 4.23 -18.80
N SER A 221 -3.04 5.03 -19.51
CA SER A 221 -2.78 5.45 -20.89
C SER A 221 -2.94 6.96 -21.05
N GLU A 222 -2.15 7.53 -21.97
CA GLU A 222 -2.24 8.92 -22.44
C GLU A 222 -2.27 8.91 -23.98
N SER A 223 -3.41 9.29 -24.54
CA SER A 223 -3.75 9.15 -25.96
C SER A 223 -3.25 10.30 -26.84
N ARG A 224 -2.44 11.23 -26.32
CA ARG A 224 -1.98 12.42 -27.06
C ARG A 224 -0.54 12.88 -26.75
N ALA A 225 0.24 12.09 -26.01
CA ALA A 225 1.62 12.46 -25.68
C ALA A 225 2.60 11.29 -25.73
N LYS A 226 3.85 11.60 -26.11
CA LYS A 226 5.00 10.71 -25.99
C LYS A 226 5.72 10.99 -24.68
N ILE A 227 5.60 10.08 -23.73
CA ILE A 227 6.17 10.25 -22.38
C ILE A 227 7.32 9.27 -22.22
N TYR A 228 8.55 9.80 -22.35
CA TYR A 228 9.79 9.02 -22.29
C TYR A 228 10.23 8.71 -20.87
N ASP A 229 10.00 9.62 -19.94
CA ASP A 229 10.39 9.49 -18.54
C ASP A 229 9.30 10.03 -17.63
N PHE A 230 8.96 9.28 -16.59
CA PHE A 230 8.12 9.76 -15.51
C PHE A 230 8.34 8.94 -14.24
N GLU A 231 7.84 9.44 -13.12
CA GLU A 231 7.85 8.75 -11.84
C GLU A 231 6.41 8.45 -11.43
N ALA A 232 6.23 7.27 -10.86
CA ALA A 232 4.98 6.89 -10.23
C ALA A 232 5.21 6.53 -8.77
N ARG A 233 4.24 6.84 -7.92
CA ARG A 233 4.21 6.50 -6.52
C ARG A 233 2.91 5.76 -6.21
N ALA A 234 3.00 4.74 -5.37
CA ALA A 234 1.85 4.12 -4.76
C ALA A 234 1.87 4.39 -3.26
N SER A 235 0.72 4.76 -2.69
CA SER A 235 0.52 4.84 -1.25
C SER A 235 -0.67 3.98 -0.88
N TYR A 236 -0.55 3.27 0.24
CA TYR A 236 -1.63 2.45 0.79
C TYR A 236 -2.14 3.10 2.09
N GLY A 237 -3.46 3.24 2.16
CA GLY A 237 -4.14 3.83 3.30
C GLY A 237 -5.24 2.92 3.83
N HIS A 238 -5.39 2.89 5.15
CA HIS A 238 -6.47 2.18 5.81
C HIS A 238 -7.40 3.17 6.51
N GLN A 239 -8.68 3.17 6.14
CA GLN A 239 -9.70 3.99 6.78
C GLN A 239 -10.12 3.35 8.10
N THR A 240 -9.88 4.03 9.21
CA THR A 240 -10.23 3.54 10.54
C THR A 240 -11.66 3.94 11.00
N PHE A 241 -12.33 4.92 10.34
CA PHE A 241 -13.69 5.38 10.70
C PHE A 241 -14.59 5.71 9.50
N LEU A 242 -15.91 5.63 9.68
CA LEU A 242 -16.92 6.16 8.77
C LEU A 242 -16.83 7.69 8.67
N GLY A 243 -15.94 8.17 7.81
CA GLY A 243 -15.85 9.55 7.36
C GLY A 243 -15.76 9.60 5.84
N SER A 244 -15.88 10.78 5.25
CA SER A 244 -15.44 10.94 3.87
C SER A 244 -13.94 10.65 3.80
N ILE A 245 -13.57 9.81 2.85
CA ILE A 245 -12.20 9.64 2.40
C ILE A 245 -11.97 10.75 1.39
N SER A 246 -10.92 11.53 1.57
CA SER A 246 -10.42 12.41 0.51
C SER A 246 -8.93 12.23 0.32
N ILE A 247 -8.52 12.36 -0.93
CA ILE A 247 -7.13 12.31 -1.35
C ILE A 247 -6.85 13.62 -2.10
N SER A 248 -5.64 14.12 -1.97
CA SER A 248 -5.14 15.20 -2.81
C SER A 248 -3.82 14.78 -3.46
N TRP A 249 -3.69 15.15 -4.73
CA TRP A 249 -2.51 14.88 -5.55
C TRP A 249 -1.75 16.18 -5.79
N ARG A 250 -0.42 16.09 -5.75
CA ARG A 250 0.50 17.19 -6.08
C ARG A 250 1.71 16.60 -6.79
N GLY A 251 1.59 16.42 -8.11
CA GLY A 251 2.54 15.62 -8.88
C GLY A 251 2.72 14.23 -8.28
N ILE A 252 3.97 13.84 -8.04
CA ILE A 252 4.32 12.54 -7.43
C ILE A 252 3.94 12.40 -5.93
N THR A 253 3.28 13.40 -5.32
CA THR A 253 2.90 13.37 -3.91
C THR A 253 1.41 13.10 -3.72
N ILE A 254 1.09 12.23 -2.76
CA ILE A 254 -0.26 11.89 -2.31
C ILE A 254 -0.39 12.35 -0.87
N ASN A 255 -1.50 13.03 -0.54
CA ASN A 255 -1.89 13.27 0.85
C ASN A 255 -3.28 12.71 1.10
N PHE A 256 -3.39 11.89 2.14
CA PHE A 256 -4.65 11.37 2.64
C PHE A 256 -5.28 12.32 3.66
N SER A 257 -6.61 12.34 3.70
CA SER A 257 -7.36 12.98 4.78
C SER A 257 -7.01 12.39 6.14
N PRO A 258 -7.20 13.14 7.25
CA PRO A 258 -6.96 12.62 8.60
C PRO A 258 -7.78 11.39 8.99
N SER A 259 -8.85 11.09 8.23
CA SER A 259 -9.70 9.89 8.39
C SER A 259 -9.07 8.61 7.82
N ILE A 260 -7.92 8.72 7.15
CA ILE A 260 -7.17 7.60 6.55
C ILE A 260 -5.76 7.63 7.12
N ASN A 261 -5.34 6.51 7.68
CA ASN A 261 -3.94 6.35 8.08
C ASN A 261 -3.14 5.91 6.85
N GLU A 262 -2.22 6.76 6.38
CA GLU A 262 -1.19 6.34 5.42
C GLU A 262 -0.32 5.29 6.10
N MET A 263 -0.38 4.06 5.59
CA MET A 263 0.35 2.94 6.20
C MET A 263 1.76 2.84 5.63
N ASP A 264 1.88 2.94 4.30
CA ASP A 264 3.18 2.89 3.62
C ASP A 264 3.11 3.47 2.20
N LYS A 265 4.28 3.71 1.60
CA LYS A 265 4.45 4.28 0.27
C LYS A 265 5.69 3.73 -0.45
N ASP A 266 5.60 3.59 -1.76
CA ASP A 266 6.74 3.21 -2.61
C ASP A 266 6.68 3.92 -3.97
N PHE A 267 7.79 3.99 -4.69
CA PHE A 267 7.87 4.65 -5.99
C PHE A 267 8.73 3.88 -6.99
N VAL A 268 8.47 4.13 -8.27
CA VAL A 268 9.27 3.60 -9.37
C VAL A 268 9.42 4.66 -10.45
N ARG A 269 10.57 4.65 -11.12
CA ARG A 269 10.84 5.52 -12.27
C ARG A 269 10.73 4.73 -13.56
N PHE A 270 10.00 5.29 -14.51
CA PHE A 270 9.87 4.79 -15.88
C PHE A 270 10.85 5.53 -16.75
N ARG A 271 11.66 4.77 -17.49
CA ARG A 271 12.58 5.26 -18.52
C ARG A 271 12.54 4.32 -19.71
N LYS A 272 12.73 4.86 -20.90
CA LYS A 272 12.83 4.10 -22.16
C LYS A 272 14.12 4.42 -22.90
#